data_AF-A0A9Q7FF89-F1
#
_entry.id   AF-A0A9Q7FF89-F1
#
_cell.length_a   1.000
_cell.length_b   1.000
_cell.length_c   1.000
_cell.angle_alpha   90.00
_cell.angle_beta   90.00
_cell.angle_gamma   90.00
#
_symmetry.space_group_name_H-M   'P 1'
#
loop_
_entity.id
_entity.type
_entity.pdbx_description
1 polymer ?
#
loop_
_entity_poly.entity_id
_entity_poly.type
_entity_poly.pdbx_seq_one_letter_code
_entity_poly.pdbx_strand_id
1 'polypeptide(L)'
;MNPLAYLTAAGGAAIGALVVWLFMSMVTVPNAETAARTGYVLLAEKTTAEAAAAEMTRQRNAASLALSEAEKRKAAADIADQATQAQTDLEMADYEKKLTTANRRCLVDDADVRFLQSH
;
A
#
# COMPACT_ATOMS: atom_id res chain seq x y z
N MET A 1 -53.54 -38.15 -54.92
CA MET A 1 -52.85 -37.14 -54.08
C MET A 1 -51.48 -36.91 -54.69
N ASN A 2 -51.15 -35.68 -55.09
CA ASN A 2 -50.04 -35.44 -56.03
C ASN A 2 -48.69 -35.35 -55.31
N PRO A 3 -47.68 -36.17 -55.69
CA PRO A 3 -46.37 -36.20 -55.02
C PRO A 3 -45.60 -34.87 -55.11
N LEU A 4 -45.89 -34.07 -56.14
CA LEU A 4 -45.29 -32.75 -56.35
C LEU A 4 -45.64 -31.75 -55.22
N ALA A 5 -46.85 -31.84 -54.65
CA ALA A 5 -47.30 -30.94 -53.59
C ALA A 5 -46.60 -31.20 -52.24
N TYR A 6 -46.18 -32.43 -51.99
CA TYR A 6 -45.40 -32.78 -50.81
C TYR A 6 -43.95 -32.29 -50.91
N LEU A 7 -43.35 -32.36 -52.09
CA LEU A 7 -41.98 -31.88 -52.31
C LEU A 7 -41.85 -30.37 -52.12
N THR A 8 -42.83 -29.58 -52.57
CA THR A 8 -42.82 -28.12 -52.36
C THR A 8 -43.07 -27.74 -50.90
N ALA A 9 -43.99 -28.43 -50.22
CA ALA A 9 -44.22 -28.24 -48.79
C ALA A 9 -43.00 -28.62 -47.94
N ALA A 10 -42.35 -29.75 -48.25
CA ALA A 10 -41.12 -30.18 -47.59
C ALA A 10 -39.95 -29.22 -47.86
N GLY A 11 -39.82 -28.72 -49.09
CA GLY A 11 -38.82 -27.72 -49.46
C GLY A 11 -38.99 -26.42 -48.68
N GLY A 12 -40.22 -25.92 -48.53
CA GLY A 12 -40.53 -24.75 -47.72
C GLY A 12 -40.18 -24.93 -46.24
N ALA A 13 -40.49 -26.10 -45.67
CA ALA A 13 -40.14 -26.43 -44.29
C ALA A 13 -38.62 -26.49 -44.06
N ALA A 14 -37.87 -27.07 -45.00
CA ALA A 14 -36.41 -27.15 -44.92
C ALA A 14 -35.75 -25.77 -44.98
N ILE A 15 -36.23 -24.90 -45.87
CA ILE A 15 -35.71 -23.51 -45.97
C ILE A 15 -36.05 -22.73 -44.69
N GLY A 16 -37.27 -22.86 -44.16
CA GLY A 16 -37.65 -22.22 -42.90
C GLY A 16 -36.77 -22.66 -41.73
N ALA A 17 -36.52 -23.97 -41.61
CA ALA A 17 -35.63 -24.51 -40.59
C ALA A 17 -34.18 -24.00 -40.75
N LEU A 18 -33.67 -23.92 -41.98
CA LEU A 18 -32.34 -23.39 -42.26
C LEU A 18 -32.22 -21.91 -41.86
N VAL A 19 -33.22 -21.08 -42.18
CA VAL A 19 -33.22 -19.65 -41.81
C VAL A 19 -33.25 -19.47 -40.29
N VAL A 20 -34.09 -20.22 -39.58
CA VAL A 20 -34.13 -20.18 -38.11
C VAL A 20 -32.79 -20.65 -37.52
N TRP A 21 -32.20 -21.71 -38.07
CA TRP A 21 -30.91 -22.22 -37.63
C TRP A 21 -29.78 -21.21 -37.84
N LEU A 22 -29.73 -20.56 -39.02
CA LEU A 22 -28.77 -19.50 -39.31
C LEU A 22 -28.94 -18.29 -38.39
N PHE A 23 -30.19 -17.86 -38.15
CA PHE A 23 -30.46 -16.75 -37.24
C PHE A 23 -30.02 -17.06 -35.80
N MET A 24 -30.35 -18.25 -35.30
CA MET A 24 -29.94 -18.66 -33.95
C MET A 24 -28.43 -18.78 -33.82
N SER A 25 -27.75 -19.38 -34.80
CA SER A 25 -26.30 -19.59 -34.75
C SER A 25 -25.49 -18.30 -34.95
N MET A 26 -25.96 -17.37 -35.80
CA MET A 26 -25.22 -16.14 -36.08
C MET A 26 -25.56 -14.98 -35.16
N VAL A 27 -26.76 -14.95 -34.56
CA VAL A 27 -27.23 -13.80 -33.77
C VAL A 27 -27.44 -14.18 -32.32
N THR A 28 -28.35 -15.13 -32.04
CA THR A 28 -28.79 -15.38 -30.67
C THR A 28 -27.70 -15.99 -29.80
N VAL A 29 -27.04 -17.06 -30.28
CA VAL A 29 -25.98 -17.76 -29.54
C VAL A 29 -24.78 -16.84 -29.24
N PRO A 30 -24.16 -16.15 -30.22
CA PRO A 30 -23.00 -15.31 -29.94
C PRO A 30 -23.33 -14.11 -29.05
N ASN A 31 -24.55 -13.54 -29.17
CA ASN A 31 -24.98 -12.46 -28.28
C ASN A 31 -25.14 -12.94 -26.84
N ALA A 32 -25.71 -14.13 -26.63
CA ALA A 32 -25.85 -14.73 -25.31
C ALA A 32 -24.48 -15.05 -24.68
N GLU A 33 -23.54 -15.59 -25.46
CA GLU A 33 -22.17 -15.83 -25.00
C GLU A 33 -21.46 -14.54 -24.61
N THR A 34 -21.61 -13.48 -25.41
CA THR A 34 -21.00 -12.19 -25.13
C THR A 34 -21.56 -11.58 -23.85
N ALA A 35 -22.89 -11.60 -23.68
CA ALA A 35 -23.55 -11.12 -22.47
C ALA A 35 -23.17 -11.94 -21.22
N ALA A 36 -22.99 -13.26 -21.35
CA ALA A 36 -22.50 -14.08 -20.25
C ALA A 36 -21.07 -13.70 -19.86
N ARG A 37 -20.17 -13.53 -20.85
CA ARG A 37 -18.78 -13.13 -20.61
C ARG A 37 -18.68 -11.76 -19.94
N THR A 38 -19.46 -10.77 -20.38
CA THR A 38 -19.46 -9.44 -19.74
C THR A 38 -19.95 -9.52 -18.30
N GLY A 39 -20.97 -10.34 -18.01
CA GLY A 39 -21.41 -10.61 -16.65
C GLY A 39 -20.31 -11.23 -15.77
N TYR A 40 -19.56 -12.21 -16.29
CA TYR A 40 -18.43 -12.81 -15.58
C TYR A 40 -17.28 -11.84 -15.35
N VAL A 41 -16.96 -10.99 -16.33
CA VAL A 41 -15.92 -9.94 -16.18
C VAL A 41 -16.33 -8.96 -15.08
N LEU A 42 -17.57 -8.48 -15.09
CA LEU A 42 -18.05 -7.54 -14.09
C LEU A 42 -18.05 -8.15 -12.68
N LEU A 43 -18.43 -9.43 -12.55
CA LEU A 43 -18.36 -10.14 -11.28
C LEU A 43 -16.89 -10.33 -10.83
N ALA A 44 -16.00 -10.70 -11.75
CA ALA A 44 -14.58 -10.83 -11.47
C ALA A 44 -13.99 -9.49 -10.99
N GLU A 45 -14.22 -8.40 -11.72
CA GLU A 45 -13.80 -7.04 -11.35
C GLU A 45 -14.29 -6.67 -9.95
N LYS A 46 -15.58 -6.92 -9.65
CA LYS A 46 -16.14 -6.67 -8.31
C LYS A 46 -15.41 -7.48 -7.23
N THR A 47 -15.22 -8.78 -7.43
CA THR A 47 -14.53 -9.62 -6.44
C THR A 47 -13.07 -9.20 -6.23
N THR A 48 -12.39 -8.77 -7.30
CA THR A 48 -11.02 -8.27 -7.20
C THR A 48 -10.94 -6.94 -6.46
N ALA A 49 -11.91 -6.04 -6.67
CA ALA A 49 -12.00 -4.77 -5.97
C ALA A 49 -12.29 -4.97 -4.48
N GLU A 50 -13.20 -5.89 -4.13
CA GLU A 50 -13.49 -6.27 -2.74
C GLU A 50 -12.26 -6.88 -2.05
N ALA A 51 -11.53 -7.77 -2.74
CA ALA A 51 -10.30 -8.35 -2.22
C ALA A 51 -9.20 -7.29 -2.01
N ALA A 52 -9.03 -6.36 -2.96
CA ALA A 52 -8.06 -5.27 -2.83
C ALA A 52 -8.40 -4.35 -1.65
N ALA A 53 -9.68 -4.03 -1.44
CA ALA A 53 -10.13 -3.25 -0.29
C ALA A 53 -9.87 -3.97 1.05
N ALA A 54 -10.11 -5.28 1.09
CA ALA A 54 -9.82 -6.09 2.28
C ALA A 54 -8.31 -6.12 2.59
N GLU A 55 -7.46 -6.28 1.58
CA GLU A 55 -6.01 -6.30 1.75
C GLU A 55 -5.47 -4.93 2.17
N MET A 56 -5.95 -3.83 1.58
CA MET A 56 -5.61 -2.48 2.02
C MET A 56 -5.97 -2.24 3.49
N THR A 57 -7.10 -2.79 3.95
CA THR A 57 -7.53 -2.67 5.35
C THR A 57 -6.59 -3.45 6.28
N ARG A 58 -6.15 -4.64 5.88
CA ARG A 58 -5.16 -5.42 6.64
C ARG A 58 -3.83 -4.69 6.75
N GLN A 59 -3.33 -4.15 5.64
CA GLN A 59 -2.08 -3.40 5.62
C GLN A 59 -2.19 -2.11 6.45
N ARG A 60 -3.31 -1.39 6.38
CA ARG A 60 -3.56 -0.22 7.23
C ARG A 60 -3.58 -0.56 8.72
N ASN A 61 -4.20 -1.67 9.10
CA ASN A 61 -4.24 -2.10 10.50
C ASN A 61 -2.87 -2.55 11.00
N ALA A 62 -2.07 -3.23 10.17
CA ALA A 62 -0.69 -3.58 10.51
C ALA A 62 0.19 -2.32 10.64
N ALA A 63 0.03 -1.36 9.72
CA ALA A 63 0.76 -0.10 9.76
C ALA A 63 0.39 0.76 10.97
N SER A 64 -0.90 0.84 11.34
CA SER A 64 -1.35 1.60 12.51
C SER A 64 -0.82 1.01 13.82
N LEU A 65 -0.75 -0.32 13.93
CA LEU A 65 -0.15 -0.99 15.07
C LEU A 65 1.34 -0.65 15.19
N ALA A 66 2.09 -0.79 14.09
CA ALA A 66 3.52 -0.46 14.06
C ALA A 66 3.79 1.02 14.37
N LEU A 67 2.97 1.94 13.87
CA LEU A 67 3.05 3.36 14.19
C LEU A 67 2.82 3.61 15.68
N SER A 68 1.78 3.00 16.26
CA SER A 68 1.46 3.16 17.68
C SER A 68 2.58 2.63 18.60
N GLU A 69 3.24 1.54 18.20
CA GLU A 69 4.39 1.01 18.93
C GLU A 69 5.63 1.90 18.78
N ALA A 70 5.87 2.44 17.58
CA ALA A 70 6.97 3.37 17.35
C ALA A 70 6.80 4.68 18.13
N GLU A 71 5.58 5.23 18.18
CA GLU A 71 5.24 6.42 18.96
C GLU A 71 5.49 6.19 20.46
N LYS A 72 5.08 5.04 21.00
CA LYS A 72 5.35 4.69 22.40
C LYS A 72 6.85 4.59 22.69
N ARG A 73 7.62 3.97 21.79
CA ARG A 73 9.08 3.87 21.93
C ARG A 73 9.74 5.23 21.85
N LYS A 74 9.28 6.10 20.95
CA LYS A 74 9.77 7.47 20.83
C LYS A 74 9.49 8.28 22.08
N ALA A 75 8.27 8.23 22.61
CA ALA A 75 7.92 8.93 23.84
C ALA A 75 8.77 8.44 25.03
N ALA A 76 9.03 7.13 25.13
CA ALA A 76 9.91 6.59 26.17
C ALA A 76 11.37 7.02 25.99
N ALA A 77 11.88 7.04 24.76
CA ALA A 77 13.22 7.52 24.45
C ALA A 77 13.36 9.02 24.75
N ASP A 78 12.39 9.84 24.36
CA ASP A 78 12.39 11.28 24.61
C ASP A 78 12.44 11.59 26.13
N ILE A 79 11.73 10.82 26.96
CA ILE A 79 11.78 10.96 28.42
C ILE A 79 13.15 10.56 28.97
N ALA A 80 13.73 9.46 28.49
CA ALA A 80 15.05 9.01 28.90
C ALA A 80 16.13 10.04 28.51
N ASP A 81 16.07 10.55 27.28
CA ASP A 81 16.99 11.56 26.76
C ASP A 81 16.88 12.87 27.56
N GLN A 82 15.68 13.31 27.92
CA GLN A 82 15.49 14.48 28.77
C GLN A 82 16.10 14.29 30.17
N ALA A 83 15.95 13.10 30.76
CA ALA A 83 16.55 12.80 32.06
C ALA A 83 18.08 12.76 31.98
N THR A 84 18.64 12.17 30.93
CA THR A 84 20.10 12.12 30.70
C THR A 84 20.67 13.50 30.40
N GLN A 85 19.96 14.33 29.61
CA GLN A 85 20.36 15.71 29.36
C GLN A 85 20.38 16.51 30.66
N ALA A 86 19.33 16.44 31.48
CA ALA A 86 19.28 17.13 32.76
C ALA A 86 20.40 16.70 33.72
N GLN A 87 20.76 15.40 33.74
CA GLN A 87 21.91 14.92 34.52
C GLN A 87 23.23 15.45 33.97
N THR A 88 23.40 15.42 32.65
CA THR A 88 24.62 15.92 31.99
C THR A 88 24.81 17.41 32.27
N ASP A 89 23.74 18.22 32.22
CA ASP A 89 23.79 19.65 32.52
C ASP A 89 24.21 19.92 33.98
N LEU A 90 23.71 19.12 34.93
CA LEU A 90 24.11 19.22 36.34
C LEU A 90 25.58 18.85 36.53
N GLU A 91 26.03 17.76 35.91
CA GLU A 91 27.42 17.33 35.96
C GLU A 91 28.35 18.37 35.35
N MET A 92 27.99 18.94 34.20
CA MET A 92 28.74 20.01 33.55
C MET A 92 28.87 21.24 34.47
N ALA A 93 27.78 21.69 35.09
CA ALA A 93 27.81 22.82 36.00
C ALA A 93 28.70 22.57 37.23
N ASP A 94 28.69 21.35 37.78
CA ASP A 94 29.57 20.97 38.89
C ASP A 94 31.05 20.93 38.47
N TYR A 95 31.35 20.40 37.28
CA TYR A 95 32.69 20.41 36.71
C TYR A 95 33.20 21.85 36.46
N GLU A 96 32.38 22.73 35.92
CA GLU A 96 32.73 24.14 35.72
C GLU A 96 33.03 24.84 37.05
N LYS A 97 32.25 24.56 38.09
CA LYS A 97 32.50 25.08 39.44
C LYS A 97 33.81 24.57 40.03
N LYS A 98 34.15 23.30 39.83
CA LYS A 98 35.44 22.73 40.26
C LYS A 98 36.62 23.37 39.51
N LEU A 99 36.51 23.57 38.21
CA LEU A 99 37.56 24.21 37.39
C LEU A 99 37.79 25.67 37.78
N THR A 100 36.72 26.43 37.98
CA THR A 100 36.80 27.83 38.45
C THR A 100 37.41 27.93 39.85
N THR A 101 37.07 27.01 40.76
CA THR A 101 37.66 26.94 42.11
C THR A 101 39.16 26.59 42.07
N ALA A 102 39.56 25.73 41.12
CA ALA A 102 40.96 25.41 40.86
C ALA A 102 41.72 26.52 40.09
N ASN A 103 41.07 27.67 39.81
CA ASN A 103 41.59 28.78 39.00
C ASN A 103 42.07 28.36 37.59
N ARG A 104 41.65 27.17 37.13
CA ARG A 104 41.87 26.68 35.78
C ARG A 104 40.75 27.24 34.92
N ARG A 105 40.96 28.46 34.42
CA ARG A 105 40.08 29.05 33.42
C ARG A 105 40.22 28.23 32.13
N CYS A 106 39.12 27.89 31.47
CA CYS A 106 39.12 27.38 30.10
C CYS A 106 39.48 28.49 29.09
N LEU A 107 40.44 29.36 29.44
CA LEU A 107 41.13 30.22 28.51
C LEU A 107 42.45 29.54 28.22
N VAL A 108 42.73 29.33 26.94
CA VAL A 108 44.09 29.07 26.46
C VAL A 108 44.95 30.20 27.00
N ASP A 109 45.88 29.88 27.90
CA ASP A 109 46.80 30.88 28.43
C ASP A 109 47.97 31.12 27.46
N ASP A 110 48.77 32.16 27.69
CA ASP A 110 49.89 32.49 26.81
C ASP A 110 50.97 31.40 26.74
N ALA A 111 50.97 30.43 27.66
CA ALA A 111 51.86 29.27 27.62
C ALA A 111 51.28 28.18 26.70
N ASP A 112 49.97 27.95 26.75
CA ASP A 112 49.26 27.05 25.84
C ASP A 112 49.34 27.53 24.38
N VAL A 113 49.18 28.83 24.13
CA VAL A 113 49.36 29.42 22.78
C VAL A 113 50.79 29.19 22.27
N ARG A 114 51.79 29.39 23.13
CA ARG A 114 53.21 29.23 22.76
C ARG A 114 53.54 27.77 22.46
N PHE A 115 52.99 26.84 23.23
CA PHE A 115 53.14 25.42 22.97
C PHE A 115 52.62 25.05 21.57
N LEU A 116 51.39 25.47 21.24
CA LEU A 116 50.76 25.23 19.94
C LEU A 116 51.48 25.90 18.76
N GLN A 117 52.21 27.00 18.97
CA GLN A 117 52.99 27.66 17.92
C GLN A 117 54.40 27.09 17.73
N SER A 118 54.86 26.25 18.66
CA SER A 118 56.21 25.67 18.67
C SER A 118 56.28 24.24 18.13
N HIS A 119 55.14 23.66 17.75
CA HIS A 119 54.96 22.33 17.15
C HIS A 119 54.04 22.42 15.93
#